data_AF-A0A8B6LKW8-F1
#
_entry.id   AF-A0A8B6LKW8-F1
#
_cell.length_a   1.000
_cell.length_b   1.000
_cell.length_c   1.000
_cell.angle_alpha   90.00
_cell.angle_beta   90.00
_cell.angle_gamma   90.00
#
_symmetry.space_group_name_H-M   'P 1'
#
loop_
_entity.id
_entity.type
_entity.pdbx_description
1 polymer ?
#
loop_
_entity_poly.entity_id
_entity_poly.type
_entity_poly.pdbx_seq_one_letter_code
_entity_poly.pdbx_strand_id
1 'polypeptide(L)'
;MSAALPTSHTSAPRGSRAAIGWCAAALVFALLPLVLGESYVFLTVDFFIMSLFAMSYNLLLGQGGMLSFGHATYYGLGAYAVAILQNKYGVPPWLGLAAAPVVAALGAFAIGWLSVRVTGMYFAMLTLAFGQLVFTLVLGWYSFTGGDDGLPVALPDWMLSARNYYYFSLVVVALCIWLIHRITHSPFGIALGAIRDNRQRAAYIGLDVRRLELRVFVVAGAFAGIAGGLRAPLQQMAFPSLLGWSQSADPVLMALAGGIHNFVGPIVGAALFVFTNFAVTSRFEYPLLVFGTLVLLIVLFLPNGIVGSLARKRRAVTEHRP
;
A
#
# COMPACT_ATOMS: atom_id res chain seq x y z
N MET A 1 -27.99 -34.41 39.64
CA MET A 1 -26.84 -33.53 39.28
C MET A 1 -26.69 -33.54 37.78
N SER A 2 -27.35 -32.60 37.10
CA SER A 2 -27.40 -32.49 35.64
C SER A 2 -26.39 -31.42 35.22
N ALA A 3 -25.33 -31.82 34.51
CA ALA A 3 -24.36 -30.90 33.94
C ALA A 3 -25.02 -30.12 32.80
N ALA A 4 -25.20 -28.81 32.98
CA ALA A 4 -25.71 -27.92 31.97
C ALA A 4 -24.68 -27.79 30.83
N LEU A 5 -25.09 -28.18 29.62
CA LEU A 5 -24.34 -27.94 28.39
C LEU A 5 -24.24 -26.42 28.13
N PRO A 6 -23.08 -25.92 27.66
CA PRO A 6 -22.94 -24.51 27.29
C PRO A 6 -23.80 -24.22 26.05
N THR A 7 -24.77 -23.30 26.21
CA THR A 7 -25.63 -22.82 25.13
C THR A 7 -24.80 -22.09 24.07
N SER A 8 -24.85 -22.56 22.83
CA SER A 8 -24.23 -21.92 21.68
C SER A 8 -24.84 -20.52 21.46
N HIS A 9 -24.09 -19.47 21.84
CA HIS A 9 -24.42 -18.11 21.41
C HIS A 9 -24.25 -18.02 19.89
N THR A 10 -25.35 -18.04 19.16
CA THR A 10 -25.41 -17.67 17.75
C THR A 10 -25.07 -16.18 17.62
N SER A 11 -23.78 -15.86 17.43
CA SER A 11 -23.34 -14.51 17.11
C SER A 11 -23.91 -14.11 15.76
N ALA A 12 -24.71 -13.04 15.72
CA ALA A 12 -25.19 -12.43 14.48
C ALA A 12 -24.04 -12.18 13.47
N PRO A 13 -24.29 -12.26 12.16
CA PRO A 13 -23.23 -12.20 11.15
C PRO A 13 -22.58 -10.81 11.15
N ARG A 14 -21.36 -10.74 11.71
CA ARG A 14 -20.48 -9.54 11.69
C ARG A 14 -20.24 -8.98 10.28
N GLY A 15 -20.47 -9.77 9.23
CA GLY A 15 -20.30 -9.38 7.83
C GLY A 15 -21.25 -8.28 7.34
N SER A 16 -22.49 -8.22 7.82
CA SER A 16 -23.49 -7.27 7.29
C SER A 16 -23.15 -5.81 7.62
N ARG A 17 -22.73 -5.52 8.86
CA ARG A 17 -22.34 -4.17 9.28
C ARG A 17 -21.05 -3.66 8.63
N ALA A 18 -20.10 -4.56 8.37
CA ALA A 18 -18.87 -4.21 7.66
C ALA A 18 -19.15 -3.91 6.18
N ALA A 19 -19.98 -4.73 5.52
CA ALA A 19 -20.40 -4.50 4.14
C ALA A 19 -21.10 -3.15 3.95
N ILE A 20 -22.01 -2.80 4.86
CA ILE A 20 -22.70 -1.48 4.85
C ILE A 20 -21.68 -0.33 4.98
N GLY A 21 -20.67 -0.47 5.84
CA GLY A 21 -19.60 0.53 5.99
C GLY A 21 -18.76 0.72 4.72
N TRP A 22 -18.42 -0.36 4.03
CA TRP A 22 -17.71 -0.31 2.75
C TRP A 22 -18.56 0.31 1.64
N CYS A 23 -19.85 -0.04 1.56
CA CYS A 23 -20.78 0.55 0.60
C CYS A 23 -20.98 2.05 0.84
N ALA A 24 -21.10 2.48 2.11
CA ALA A 24 -21.22 3.89 2.45
C ALA A 24 -19.95 4.67 2.09
N ALA A 25 -18.76 4.11 2.38
CA ALA A 25 -17.50 4.73 1.99
C ALA A 25 -17.38 4.85 0.46
N ALA A 26 -17.71 3.79 -0.28
CA ALA A 26 -17.68 3.80 -1.74
C ALA A 26 -18.65 4.86 -2.32
N LEU A 27 -19.83 5.00 -1.74
CA LEU A 27 -20.81 6.02 -2.15
C LEU A 27 -20.30 7.44 -1.88
N VAL A 28 -19.70 7.67 -0.71
CA VAL A 28 -19.11 8.98 -0.38
C VAL A 28 -18.01 9.34 -1.37
N PHE A 29 -17.06 8.42 -1.63
CA PHE A 29 -15.99 8.66 -2.60
C PHE A 29 -16.54 8.84 -4.03
N ALA A 30 -17.58 8.13 -4.42
CA ALA A 30 -18.19 8.33 -5.74
C ALA A 30 -18.81 9.73 -5.93
N LEU A 31 -19.31 10.35 -4.85
CA LEU A 31 -19.96 11.66 -4.91
C LEU A 31 -19.01 12.85 -4.67
N LEU A 32 -17.84 12.62 -4.08
CA LEU A 32 -16.85 13.67 -3.80
C LEU A 32 -16.47 14.57 -5.01
N PRO A 33 -16.18 14.05 -6.22
CA PRO A 33 -15.75 14.90 -7.34
C PRO A 33 -16.87 15.80 -7.90
N LEU A 34 -18.11 15.65 -7.44
CA LEU A 34 -19.23 16.53 -7.82
C LEU A 34 -19.25 17.83 -6.99
N VAL A 35 -18.63 17.82 -5.81
CA VAL A 35 -18.64 18.92 -4.85
C VAL A 35 -17.27 19.59 -4.73
N LEU A 36 -16.20 18.83 -4.98
CA LEU A 36 -14.82 19.29 -4.86
C LEU A 36 -14.31 20.01 -6.12
N GLY A 37 -13.47 21.04 -5.91
CA GLY A 37 -12.69 21.67 -6.99
C GLY A 37 -11.55 20.76 -7.51
N GLU A 38 -11.02 21.06 -8.70
CA GLU A 38 -10.07 20.19 -9.40
C GLU A 38 -8.81 19.84 -8.59
N SER A 39 -8.25 20.78 -7.83
CA SER A 39 -7.07 20.54 -6.98
C SER A 39 -7.35 19.47 -5.91
N TYR A 40 -8.55 19.50 -5.32
CA TYR A 40 -8.95 18.50 -4.32
C TYR A 40 -9.28 17.15 -4.95
N VAL A 41 -9.75 17.13 -6.20
CA VAL A 41 -9.92 15.88 -6.97
C VAL A 41 -8.55 15.23 -7.17
N PHE A 42 -7.54 15.99 -7.63
CA PHE A 42 -6.17 15.49 -7.79
C PHE A 42 -5.58 14.96 -6.48
N LEU A 43 -5.74 15.72 -5.39
CA LEU A 43 -5.30 15.31 -4.05
C LEU A 43 -5.96 14.01 -3.60
N THR A 44 -7.24 13.81 -3.94
CA THR A 44 -7.95 12.59 -3.58
C THR A 44 -7.49 11.40 -4.42
N VAL A 45 -7.10 11.60 -5.68
CA VAL A 45 -6.47 10.54 -6.48
C VAL A 45 -5.12 10.15 -5.89
N ASP A 46 -4.32 11.13 -5.46
CA ASP A 46 -3.06 10.85 -4.77
C ASP A 46 -3.28 10.04 -3.49
N PHE A 47 -4.31 10.40 -2.71
CA PHE A 47 -4.75 9.61 -1.56
C PHE A 47 -5.10 8.16 -1.93
N PHE A 48 -5.80 7.91 -3.04
CA PHE A 48 -6.11 6.54 -3.47
C PHE A 48 -4.85 5.75 -3.80
N ILE A 49 -3.92 6.35 -4.54
CA ILE A 49 -2.66 5.71 -4.94
C ILE A 49 -1.79 5.42 -3.72
N MET A 50 -1.62 6.39 -2.83
CA MET A 50 -0.87 6.24 -1.58
C MET A 50 -1.52 5.22 -0.64
N SER A 51 -2.85 5.15 -0.60
CA SER A 51 -3.57 4.12 0.14
C SER A 51 -3.27 2.72 -0.41
N LEU A 52 -3.28 2.54 -1.73
CA LEU A 52 -2.92 1.25 -2.34
C LEU A 52 -1.46 0.89 -2.06
N PHE A 53 -0.55 1.87 -2.14
CA PHE A 53 0.86 1.67 -1.84
C PHE A 53 1.07 1.24 -0.38
N ALA A 54 0.46 1.94 0.57
CA ALA A 54 0.50 1.60 2.00
C ALA A 54 -0.16 0.23 2.29
N MET A 55 -1.28 -0.09 1.64
CA MET A 55 -1.95 -1.38 1.78
C MET A 55 -1.12 -2.55 1.22
N SER A 56 -0.44 -2.33 0.08
CA SER A 56 0.48 -3.32 -0.49
C SER A 56 1.65 -3.59 0.44
N TYR A 57 2.18 -2.56 1.09
CA TYR A 57 3.25 -2.69 2.08
C TYR A 57 2.75 -3.39 3.35
N ASN A 58 1.54 -3.06 3.81
CA ASN A 58 0.96 -3.71 4.99
C ASN A 58 0.65 -5.20 4.77
N LEU A 59 0.49 -5.63 3.52
CA LEU A 59 0.44 -7.07 3.21
C LEU A 59 1.78 -7.74 3.56
N LEU A 60 2.91 -7.07 3.34
CA LEU A 60 4.24 -7.58 3.64
C LEU A 60 4.59 -7.45 5.13
N LEU A 61 4.45 -6.26 5.69
CA LEU A 61 4.79 -5.97 7.08
C LEU A 61 3.72 -6.48 8.05
N GLY A 62 2.47 -6.06 7.82
CA GLY A 62 1.36 -6.34 8.73
C GLY A 62 0.96 -7.82 8.77
N GLN A 63 0.94 -8.50 7.63
CA GLN A 63 0.60 -9.93 7.58
C GLN A 63 1.82 -10.85 7.59
N GLY A 64 2.87 -10.52 6.84
CA GLY A 64 4.08 -11.34 6.75
C GLY A 64 5.10 -11.10 7.86
N GLY A 65 5.00 -10.00 8.62
CA GLY A 65 6.00 -9.64 9.63
C GLY A 65 7.34 -9.18 9.06
N MET A 66 7.37 -8.86 7.77
CA MET A 66 8.60 -8.56 7.04
C MET A 66 8.74 -7.06 6.82
N LEU A 67 9.65 -6.43 7.54
CA LEU A 67 10.03 -5.03 7.33
C LEU A 67 10.96 -4.90 6.12
N SER A 68 10.53 -4.23 5.06
CA SER A 68 11.34 -4.03 3.85
C SER A 68 11.49 -2.54 3.52
N PHE A 69 12.71 -2.11 3.23
CA PHE A 69 12.98 -0.74 2.73
C PHE A 69 13.21 -0.71 1.20
N GLY A 70 12.90 -1.80 0.50
CA GLY A 70 12.97 -1.89 -0.96
C GLY A 70 11.61 -1.76 -1.67
N HIS A 71 10.54 -1.46 -0.95
CA HIS A 71 9.17 -1.54 -1.50
C HIS A 71 8.90 -0.50 -2.61
N ALA A 72 9.54 0.67 -2.53
CA ALA A 72 9.47 1.70 -3.57
C ALA A 72 10.04 1.25 -4.92
N THR A 73 10.94 0.26 -4.94
CA THR A 73 11.45 -0.31 -6.18
C THR A 73 10.32 -0.88 -7.04
N TYR A 74 9.36 -1.59 -6.44
CA TYR A 74 8.24 -2.16 -7.18
C TYR A 74 7.23 -1.11 -7.61
N TYR A 75 7.05 -0.08 -6.79
CA TYR A 75 6.28 1.11 -7.13
C TYR A 75 6.87 1.81 -8.36
N GLY A 76 8.14 2.18 -8.34
CA GLY A 76 8.77 2.81 -9.49
C GLY A 76 8.90 1.88 -10.70
N LEU A 77 9.15 0.57 -10.54
CA LEU A 77 9.12 -0.37 -11.67
C LEU A 77 7.75 -0.40 -12.37
N GLY A 78 6.65 -0.29 -11.62
CA GLY A 78 5.31 -0.16 -12.19
C GLY A 78 5.12 1.17 -12.94
N ALA A 79 5.62 2.28 -12.38
CA ALA A 79 5.62 3.59 -13.04
C ALA A 79 6.40 3.57 -14.37
N TYR A 80 7.60 3.00 -14.36
CA TYR A 80 8.44 2.86 -15.54
C TYR A 80 7.87 1.87 -16.56
N ALA A 81 7.18 0.82 -16.14
CA ALA A 81 6.50 -0.09 -17.07
C ALA A 81 5.48 0.67 -17.93
N VAL A 82 4.65 1.52 -17.31
CA VAL A 82 3.68 2.37 -18.03
C VAL A 82 4.40 3.37 -18.94
N ALA A 83 5.40 4.07 -18.40
CA ALA A 83 6.11 5.11 -19.16
C ALA A 83 6.87 4.55 -20.36
N ILE A 84 7.58 3.44 -20.21
CA ILE A 84 8.35 2.79 -21.28
C ILE A 84 7.41 2.25 -22.36
N LEU A 85 6.30 1.62 -21.98
CA LEU A 85 5.31 1.11 -22.94
C LEU A 85 4.71 2.23 -23.79
N GLN A 86 4.44 3.37 -23.18
CA GLN A 86 3.95 4.54 -23.93
C GLN A 86 5.02 5.12 -24.84
N ASN A 87 6.21 5.41 -24.32
CA ASN A 87 7.24 6.14 -25.07
C ASN A 87 7.87 5.30 -26.19
N LYS A 88 8.06 3.98 -25.98
CA LYS A 88 8.71 3.12 -26.98
C LYS A 88 7.74 2.39 -27.90
N TYR A 89 6.53 2.08 -27.42
CA TYR A 89 5.56 1.25 -28.15
C TYR A 89 4.23 1.96 -28.44
N GLY A 90 4.07 3.23 -28.03
CA GLY A 90 2.84 3.99 -28.24
C GLY A 90 1.63 3.45 -27.48
N VAL A 91 1.83 2.53 -26.52
CA VAL A 91 0.73 1.92 -25.76
C VAL A 91 0.14 2.96 -24.82
N PRO A 92 -1.19 3.15 -24.81
CA PRO A 92 -1.80 4.15 -23.94
C PRO A 92 -1.67 3.75 -22.45
N PRO A 93 -1.59 4.71 -21.52
CA PRO A 93 -1.22 4.42 -20.13
C PRO A 93 -2.15 3.45 -19.40
N TRP A 94 -3.45 3.43 -19.70
CA TRP A 94 -4.39 2.50 -19.07
C TRP A 94 -4.16 1.04 -19.50
N LEU A 95 -3.69 0.80 -20.73
CA LEU A 95 -3.26 -0.53 -21.17
C LEU A 95 -1.88 -0.86 -20.61
N GLY A 96 -0.99 0.14 -20.55
CA GLY A 96 0.31 0.02 -19.89
C GLY A 96 0.18 -0.38 -18.41
N LEU A 97 -0.88 0.07 -17.73
CA LEU A 97 -1.17 -0.30 -16.34
C LEU A 97 -1.35 -1.81 -16.15
N ALA A 98 -1.82 -2.55 -17.17
CA ALA A 98 -1.92 -4.01 -17.08
C ALA A 98 -0.55 -4.71 -17.02
N ALA A 99 0.49 -4.09 -17.58
CA ALA A 99 1.86 -4.59 -17.49
C ALA A 99 2.56 -4.22 -16.18
N ALA A 100 2.15 -3.11 -15.54
CA ALA A 100 2.72 -2.64 -14.28
C ALA A 100 2.80 -3.71 -13.16
N PRO A 101 1.73 -4.46 -12.82
CA PRO A 101 1.81 -5.52 -11.81
C PRO A 101 2.73 -6.66 -12.23
N VAL A 102 2.81 -6.98 -13.53
CA VAL A 102 3.64 -8.07 -14.04
C VAL A 102 5.12 -7.71 -13.90
N VAL A 103 5.52 -6.53 -14.36
CA VAL A 103 6.91 -6.05 -14.26
C VAL A 103 7.33 -5.93 -12.79
N ALA A 104 6.47 -5.35 -11.95
CA ALA A 104 6.74 -5.22 -10.52
C ALA A 104 6.79 -6.58 -9.81
N ALA A 105 5.93 -7.54 -10.17
CA ALA A 105 5.95 -8.91 -9.64
C ALA A 105 7.23 -9.65 -10.05
N LEU A 106 7.72 -9.47 -11.29
CA LEU A 106 8.98 -10.06 -11.75
C LEU A 106 10.17 -9.48 -10.98
N GLY A 107 10.22 -8.16 -10.80
CA GLY A 107 11.23 -7.50 -9.97
C GLY A 107 11.17 -8.00 -8.51
N ALA A 108 9.98 -8.10 -7.94
CA ALA A 108 9.76 -8.60 -6.59
C ALA A 108 10.12 -10.08 -6.46
N PHE A 109 9.89 -10.90 -7.49
CA PHE A 109 10.30 -12.29 -7.49
C PHE A 109 11.83 -12.42 -7.50
N ALA A 110 12.50 -11.68 -8.39
CA ALA A 110 13.95 -11.71 -8.51
C ALA A 110 14.65 -11.28 -7.20
N ILE A 111 14.24 -10.13 -6.64
CA ILE A 111 14.79 -9.61 -5.39
C ILE A 111 14.36 -10.49 -4.21
N GLY A 112 13.06 -10.80 -4.13
CA GLY A 112 12.48 -11.60 -3.06
C GLY A 112 13.10 -12.99 -2.94
N TRP A 113 13.42 -13.64 -4.05
CA TRP A 113 14.02 -15.00 -4.05
C TRP A 113 15.37 -15.07 -3.32
N LEU A 114 16.12 -13.97 -3.32
CA LEU A 114 17.34 -13.78 -2.54
C LEU A 114 17.02 -13.27 -1.14
N SER A 115 16.17 -12.25 -1.02
CA SER A 115 15.90 -11.57 0.24
C SER A 115 15.26 -12.48 1.29
N VAL A 116 14.31 -13.34 0.95
CA VAL A 116 13.59 -14.19 1.93
C VAL A 116 14.45 -15.28 2.59
N ARG A 117 15.74 -15.38 2.24
CA ARG A 117 16.69 -16.30 2.88
C ARG A 117 17.20 -15.79 4.22
N VAL A 118 17.13 -14.47 4.41
CA VAL A 118 17.55 -13.80 5.64
C VAL A 118 16.32 -13.23 6.33
N THR A 119 16.43 -12.97 7.64
CA THR A 119 15.30 -12.52 8.47
C THR A 119 15.66 -11.29 9.28
N GLY A 120 14.64 -10.55 9.73
CA GLY A 120 14.81 -9.40 10.62
C GLY A 120 15.57 -8.25 9.95
N MET A 121 16.54 -7.67 10.66
CA MET A 121 17.30 -6.51 10.17
C MET A 121 18.08 -6.81 8.88
N TYR A 122 18.63 -8.01 8.74
CA TYR A 122 19.37 -8.41 7.53
C TYR A 122 18.47 -8.42 6.29
N PHE A 123 17.20 -8.81 6.42
CA PHE A 123 16.21 -8.72 5.35
C PHE A 123 15.94 -7.26 4.95
N ALA A 124 15.75 -6.39 5.93
CA ALA A 124 15.54 -4.96 5.69
C ALA A 124 16.74 -4.32 4.97
N MET A 125 17.97 -4.59 5.44
CA MET A 125 19.20 -4.08 4.82
C MET A 125 19.40 -4.61 3.40
N LEU A 126 19.16 -5.90 3.18
CA LEU A 126 19.31 -6.51 1.86
C LEU A 126 18.30 -5.96 0.85
N THR A 127 17.04 -5.77 1.28
CA THR A 127 16.02 -5.15 0.41
C THR A 127 16.32 -3.69 0.10
N LEU A 128 16.87 -2.93 1.06
CA LEU A 128 17.37 -1.57 0.81
C LEU A 128 18.50 -1.56 -0.21
N ALA A 129 19.48 -2.46 -0.07
CA ALA A 129 20.61 -2.55 -0.99
C ALA A 129 20.15 -2.87 -2.42
N PHE A 130 19.26 -3.85 -2.59
CA PHE A 130 18.65 -4.13 -3.90
C PHE A 130 17.85 -2.95 -4.43
N GLY A 131 17.09 -2.26 -3.58
CA GLY A 131 16.33 -1.10 -4.01
C GLY A 131 17.21 0.05 -4.50
N GLN A 132 18.32 0.31 -3.82
CA GLN A 132 19.33 1.28 -4.25
C GLN A 132 20.07 0.84 -5.52
N LEU A 133 20.31 -0.46 -5.69
CA LEU A 133 20.85 -0.99 -6.94
C LEU A 133 19.92 -0.68 -8.12
N VAL A 134 18.62 -0.99 -8.00
CA VAL A 134 17.66 -0.72 -9.08
C VAL A 134 17.50 0.79 -9.31
N PHE A 135 17.45 1.59 -8.25
CA PHE A 135 17.43 3.05 -8.35
C PHE A 135 18.61 3.58 -9.16
N THR A 136 19.84 3.17 -8.83
CA THR A 136 21.05 3.61 -9.55
C THR A 136 21.06 3.12 -11.00
N LEU A 137 20.57 1.91 -11.29
CA LEU A 137 20.41 1.43 -12.66
C LEU A 137 19.45 2.31 -13.46
N VAL A 138 18.29 2.64 -12.90
CA VAL A 138 17.30 3.50 -13.56
C VAL A 138 17.85 4.92 -13.76
N LEU A 139 18.54 5.46 -12.77
CA LEU A 139 19.15 6.79 -12.83
C LEU A 139 20.24 6.88 -13.91
N GLY A 140 21.04 5.82 -14.11
CA GLY A 140 22.15 5.82 -15.07
C GLY A 140 21.78 5.41 -16.51
N TRP A 141 20.58 4.88 -16.74
CA TRP A 141 20.24 4.22 -18.01
C TRP A 141 19.46 5.11 -19.01
N TYR A 142 20.09 6.20 -19.44
CA TYR A 142 19.51 7.20 -20.36
C TYR A 142 18.77 6.62 -21.57
N SER A 143 19.35 5.63 -22.26
CA SER A 143 18.74 5.07 -23.49
C SER A 143 17.43 4.30 -23.27
N PHE A 144 17.17 3.84 -22.05
CA PHE A 144 15.99 3.02 -21.74
C PHE A 144 15.02 3.70 -20.78
N THR A 145 15.52 4.33 -19.72
CA THR A 145 14.73 4.94 -18.64
C THR A 145 14.74 6.46 -18.67
N GLY A 146 15.45 7.09 -19.61
CA GLY A 146 15.65 8.55 -19.61
C GLY A 146 16.61 9.03 -18.52
N GLY A 147 17.25 8.14 -17.75
CA GLY A 147 18.24 8.52 -16.75
C GLY A 147 17.64 9.37 -15.64
N ASP A 148 18.33 10.44 -15.26
CA ASP A 148 17.86 11.42 -14.27
C ASP A 148 16.69 12.28 -14.75
N ASP A 149 16.56 12.49 -16.07
CA ASP A 149 15.40 13.16 -16.67
C ASP A 149 14.11 12.35 -16.48
N GLY A 150 14.18 11.02 -16.38
CA GLY A 150 13.01 10.15 -16.34
C GLY A 150 12.25 10.10 -17.67
N LEU A 151 11.01 9.60 -17.64
CA LEU A 151 10.18 9.46 -18.86
C LEU A 151 8.84 10.17 -18.72
N PRO A 152 8.42 11.01 -19.69
CA PRO A 152 7.12 11.66 -19.67
C PRO A 152 6.00 10.63 -19.87
N VAL A 153 4.84 10.89 -19.28
CA VAL A 153 3.64 10.05 -19.44
C VAL A 153 2.45 10.93 -19.78
N ALA A 154 1.96 10.82 -21.02
CA ALA A 154 0.84 11.61 -21.50
C ALA A 154 -0.49 10.90 -21.26
N LEU A 155 -1.46 11.60 -20.70
CA LEU A 155 -2.85 11.12 -20.62
C LEU A 155 -3.57 11.42 -21.94
N PRO A 156 -4.28 10.46 -22.54
CA PRO A 156 -5.08 10.71 -23.74
C PRO A 156 -6.28 11.63 -23.46
N ASP A 157 -6.79 12.29 -24.50
CA ASP A 157 -7.70 13.44 -24.37
C ASP A 157 -8.93 13.19 -23.48
N TRP A 158 -9.53 12.01 -23.59
CA TRP A 158 -10.69 11.64 -22.77
C TRP A 158 -10.36 11.45 -21.28
N MET A 159 -9.10 11.19 -20.95
CA MET A 159 -8.60 10.94 -19.59
C MET A 159 -7.86 12.15 -18.99
N LEU A 160 -7.66 13.22 -19.78
CA LEU A 160 -7.17 14.52 -19.30
C LEU A 160 -8.12 15.18 -18.32
N SER A 161 -9.42 14.88 -18.40
CA SER A 161 -10.37 15.34 -17.39
C SER A 161 -10.03 14.72 -16.03
N ALA A 162 -9.72 15.58 -15.05
CA ALA A 162 -9.40 15.15 -13.68
C ALA A 162 -10.47 14.21 -13.09
N ARG A 163 -11.74 14.41 -13.48
CA ARG A 163 -12.87 13.58 -13.06
C ARG A 163 -12.84 12.17 -13.66
N ASN A 164 -12.44 12.02 -14.92
CA ASN A 164 -12.35 10.71 -15.56
C ASN A 164 -11.19 9.90 -14.97
N TYR A 165 -10.05 10.56 -14.76
CA TYR A 165 -8.92 9.94 -14.08
C TYR A 165 -9.25 9.54 -12.64
N TYR A 166 -10.05 10.35 -11.95
CA TYR A 166 -10.55 10.06 -10.61
C TYR A 166 -11.36 8.76 -10.54
N TYR A 167 -12.39 8.63 -11.39
CA TYR A 167 -13.23 7.43 -11.38
C TYR A 167 -12.45 6.18 -11.82
N PHE A 168 -11.56 6.32 -12.80
CA PHE A 168 -10.67 5.24 -13.21
C PHE A 168 -9.80 4.75 -12.04
N SER A 169 -9.12 5.68 -11.36
CA SER A 169 -8.27 5.36 -10.21
C SER A 169 -9.07 4.79 -9.04
N LEU A 170 -10.26 5.32 -8.77
CA LEU A 170 -11.17 4.81 -7.74
C LEU A 170 -11.53 3.35 -7.99
N VAL A 171 -11.93 2.99 -9.22
CA VAL A 171 -12.31 1.61 -9.57
C VAL A 171 -11.13 0.67 -9.44
N VAL A 172 -9.96 1.04 -9.98
CA VAL A 172 -8.74 0.20 -9.91
C VAL A 172 -8.30 -0.01 -8.47
N VAL A 173 -8.23 1.06 -7.67
CA VAL A 173 -7.81 0.99 -6.26
C VAL A 173 -8.83 0.23 -5.42
N ALA A 174 -10.13 0.45 -5.61
CA ALA A 174 -11.17 -0.30 -4.91
C ALA A 174 -11.10 -1.80 -5.21
N LEU A 175 -10.89 -2.17 -6.48
CA LEU A 175 -10.69 -3.56 -6.88
C LEU A 175 -9.45 -4.16 -6.22
N CYS A 176 -8.34 -3.43 -6.19
CA CYS A 176 -7.11 -3.89 -5.54
C CYS A 176 -7.30 -4.05 -4.02
N ILE A 177 -7.95 -3.10 -3.34
CA ILE A 177 -8.25 -3.20 -1.90
C ILE A 177 -9.15 -4.40 -1.64
N TRP A 178 -10.16 -4.65 -2.48
CA TRP A 178 -11.00 -5.83 -2.38
C TRP A 178 -10.21 -7.14 -2.56
N LEU A 179 -9.30 -7.20 -3.53
CA LEU A 179 -8.41 -8.35 -3.73
C LEU A 179 -7.48 -8.57 -2.52
N ILE A 180 -6.86 -7.50 -1.99
CA ILE A 180 -6.03 -7.57 -0.78
C ILE A 180 -6.88 -8.05 0.41
N HIS A 181 -8.12 -7.58 0.55
CA HIS A 181 -9.05 -8.07 1.57
C HIS A 181 -9.29 -9.58 1.46
N ARG A 182 -9.53 -10.07 0.25
CA ARG A 182 -9.73 -11.51 0.00
C ARG A 182 -8.47 -12.32 0.29
N ILE A 183 -7.29 -11.84 -0.10
CA ILE A 183 -6.00 -12.50 0.15
C ILE A 183 -5.72 -12.57 1.65
N THR A 184 -5.93 -11.47 2.38
CA THR A 184 -5.70 -11.40 3.83
C THR A 184 -6.62 -12.31 4.65
N HIS A 185 -7.84 -12.58 4.18
CA HIS A 185 -8.80 -13.47 4.84
C HIS A 185 -8.78 -14.91 4.28
N SER A 186 -7.88 -15.22 3.36
CA SER A 186 -7.71 -16.56 2.81
C SER A 186 -6.81 -17.45 3.69
N PRO A 187 -6.76 -18.77 3.47
CA PRO A 187 -5.80 -19.65 4.17
C PRO A 187 -4.34 -19.20 4.02
N PHE A 188 -4.00 -18.55 2.90
CA PHE A 188 -2.69 -17.95 2.69
C PHE A 188 -2.42 -16.81 3.66
N GLY A 189 -3.38 -15.91 3.88
CA GLY A 189 -3.28 -14.83 4.87
C GLY A 189 -3.17 -15.34 6.30
N ILE A 190 -3.92 -16.40 6.64
CA ILE A 190 -3.85 -17.05 7.97
C ILE A 190 -2.47 -17.69 8.19
N ALA A 191 -1.93 -18.38 7.17
CA ALA A 191 -0.60 -18.97 7.24
C ALA A 191 0.50 -17.91 7.40
N LEU A 192 0.38 -16.76 6.73
CA LEU A 192 1.28 -15.63 6.92
C LEU A 192 1.22 -15.07 8.34
N GLY A 193 0.01 -14.93 8.91
CA GLY A 193 -0.16 -14.53 10.31
C GLY A 193 0.56 -15.47 11.28
N ALA A 194 0.49 -16.79 11.05
CA ALA A 194 1.22 -17.77 11.84
C ALA A 194 2.75 -17.61 11.72
N ILE A 195 3.25 -17.32 10.52
CA ILE A 195 4.68 -17.03 10.28
C ILE A 195 5.12 -15.77 11.02
N ARG A 196 4.33 -14.69 10.94
CA ARG A 196 4.59 -13.43 11.62
C ARG A 196 4.65 -13.60 13.14
N ASP A 197 3.71 -14.35 13.70
CA ASP A 197 3.60 -14.51 15.15
C ASP A 197 4.74 -15.38 15.70
N ASN A 198 5.09 -16.49 15.04
CA ASN A 198 6.29 -17.25 15.34
C ASN A 198 6.76 -18.12 14.15
N ARG A 199 7.77 -17.62 13.46
CA ARG A 199 8.37 -18.25 12.28
C ARG A 199 8.83 -19.69 12.52
N GLN A 200 9.43 -19.97 13.68
CA GLN A 200 9.95 -21.30 14.00
C GLN A 200 8.82 -22.30 14.27
N ARG A 201 7.77 -21.87 14.99
CA ARG A 201 6.57 -22.70 15.24
C ARG A 201 5.81 -22.98 13.96
N ALA A 202 5.68 -21.99 13.07
CA ALA A 202 5.07 -22.17 11.76
C ALA A 202 5.77 -23.26 10.93
N ALA A 203 7.11 -23.34 11.00
CA ALA A 203 7.87 -24.40 10.33
C ALA A 203 7.62 -25.78 10.94
N TYR A 204 7.50 -25.89 12.28
CA TYR A 204 7.24 -27.18 12.95
C TYR A 204 5.86 -27.78 12.63
N ILE A 205 4.87 -26.95 12.31
CA ILE A 205 3.55 -27.41 11.86
C ILE A 205 3.48 -27.67 10.33
N GLY A 206 4.63 -27.67 9.65
CA GLY A 206 4.75 -28.06 8.24
C GLY A 206 4.53 -26.94 7.23
N LEU A 207 4.47 -25.66 7.65
CA LEU A 207 4.38 -24.54 6.69
C LEU A 207 5.72 -24.31 6.01
N ASP A 208 5.70 -24.21 4.68
CA ASP A 208 6.87 -23.79 3.90
C ASP A 208 7.02 -22.26 3.99
N VAL A 209 7.64 -21.84 5.09
CA VAL A 209 7.82 -20.44 5.47
C VAL A 209 8.42 -19.63 4.32
N ARG A 210 9.49 -20.13 3.71
CA ARG A 210 10.23 -19.41 2.68
C ARG A 210 9.40 -19.23 1.41
N ARG A 211 8.64 -20.24 0.99
CA ARG A 211 7.76 -20.12 -0.19
C ARG A 211 6.60 -19.17 0.08
N LEU A 212 6.06 -19.16 1.29
CA LEU A 212 4.98 -18.24 1.68
C LEU A 212 5.47 -16.79 1.77
N GLU A 213 6.63 -16.55 2.37
CA GLU A 213 7.32 -15.25 2.41
C GLU A 213 7.59 -14.74 0.99
N LEU A 214 8.10 -15.59 0.08
CA LEU A 214 8.32 -15.22 -1.31
C LEU A 214 7.02 -14.85 -2.04
N ARG A 215 5.97 -15.66 -1.87
CA ARG A 215 4.66 -15.41 -2.50
C ARG A 215 4.08 -14.07 -2.05
N VAL A 216 4.10 -13.77 -0.75
CA VAL A 216 3.55 -12.49 -0.26
C VAL A 216 4.39 -11.32 -0.74
N PHE A 217 5.71 -11.49 -0.84
CA PHE A 217 6.62 -10.49 -1.36
C PHE A 217 6.31 -10.14 -2.82
N VAL A 218 6.09 -11.15 -3.66
CA VAL A 218 5.69 -10.96 -5.07
C VAL A 218 4.32 -10.29 -5.18
N VAL A 219 3.34 -10.74 -4.40
CA VAL A 219 1.98 -10.17 -4.43
C VAL A 219 1.98 -8.72 -3.94
N ALA A 220 2.71 -8.42 -2.87
CA ALA A 220 2.88 -7.05 -2.36
C ALA A 220 3.56 -6.15 -3.40
N GLY A 221 4.61 -6.64 -4.07
CA GLY A 221 5.28 -5.92 -5.16
C GLY A 221 4.36 -5.66 -6.35
N ALA A 222 3.51 -6.63 -6.73
CA ALA A 222 2.54 -6.45 -7.83
C ALA A 222 1.55 -5.30 -7.54
N PHE A 223 0.98 -5.25 -6.33
CA PHE A 223 0.07 -4.17 -5.93
C PHE A 223 0.79 -2.82 -5.81
N ALA A 224 2.04 -2.80 -5.34
CA ALA A 224 2.87 -1.60 -5.36
C ALA A 224 3.11 -1.11 -6.79
N GLY A 225 3.35 -2.02 -7.73
CA GLY A 225 3.47 -1.72 -9.16
C GLY A 225 2.23 -1.08 -9.75
N ILE A 226 1.03 -1.57 -9.39
CA ILE A 226 -0.23 -0.93 -9.82
C ILE A 226 -0.31 0.51 -9.28
N ALA A 227 0.03 0.71 -8.00
CA ALA A 227 0.05 2.06 -7.43
C ALA A 227 1.02 2.99 -8.17
N GLY A 228 2.23 2.53 -8.48
CA GLY A 228 3.20 3.33 -9.24
C GLY A 228 2.81 3.56 -10.69
N GLY A 229 2.18 2.56 -11.33
CA GLY A 229 1.60 2.69 -12.66
C GLY A 229 0.46 3.70 -12.74
N LEU A 230 -0.29 3.89 -11.64
CA LEU A 230 -1.25 5.00 -11.50
C LEU A 230 -0.58 6.33 -11.13
N ARG A 231 0.59 6.31 -10.50
CA ARG A 231 1.32 7.54 -10.16
C ARG A 231 1.89 8.23 -11.38
N ALA A 232 2.46 7.47 -12.32
CA ALA A 232 3.13 8.06 -13.47
C ALA A 232 2.20 8.91 -14.36
N PRO A 233 0.98 8.46 -14.74
CA PRO A 233 0.04 9.31 -15.46
C PRO A 233 -0.47 10.50 -14.61
N LEU A 234 -0.65 10.32 -13.30
CA LEU A 234 -1.07 11.40 -12.40
C LEU A 234 -0.04 12.55 -12.39
N GLN A 235 1.25 12.22 -12.30
CA GLN A 235 2.34 13.21 -12.32
C GLN A 235 2.78 13.59 -13.74
N GLN A 236 2.20 12.96 -14.76
CA GLN A 236 2.59 13.04 -16.17
C GLN A 236 4.06 12.70 -16.44
N MET A 237 4.70 11.98 -15.52
CA MET A 237 6.12 11.69 -15.56
C MET A 237 6.47 10.54 -14.63
N ALA A 238 7.42 9.69 -15.05
CA ALA A 238 8.03 8.65 -14.23
C ALA A 238 9.46 9.07 -13.91
N PHE A 239 9.67 9.55 -12.67
CA PHE A 239 10.97 9.96 -12.17
C PHE A 239 11.72 8.81 -11.47
N PRO A 240 13.07 8.78 -11.52
CA PRO A 240 13.86 7.78 -10.79
C PRO A 240 13.65 7.85 -9.27
N SER A 241 13.34 9.03 -8.73
CA SER A 241 13.08 9.26 -7.30
C SER A 241 11.96 8.38 -6.73
N LEU A 242 11.05 7.89 -7.58
CA LEU A 242 10.00 6.93 -7.20
C LEU A 242 10.56 5.58 -6.73
N LEU A 243 11.80 5.23 -7.08
CA LEU A 243 12.50 4.01 -6.63
C LEU A 243 13.43 4.28 -5.43
N GLY A 244 13.58 5.54 -5.03
CA GLY A 244 14.49 5.94 -3.96
C GLY A 244 14.11 5.34 -2.60
N TRP A 245 15.10 5.15 -1.73
CA TRP A 245 14.85 4.59 -0.39
C TRP A 245 13.94 5.49 0.45
N SER A 246 13.97 6.81 0.23
CA SER A 246 13.09 7.78 0.88
C SER A 246 11.62 7.47 0.59
N GLN A 247 11.30 7.14 -0.67
CA GLN A 247 9.96 6.74 -1.09
C GLN A 247 9.50 5.43 -0.43
N SER A 248 10.42 4.54 -0.04
CA SER A 248 10.08 3.31 0.70
C SER A 248 9.69 3.58 2.15
N ALA A 249 10.06 4.73 2.72
CA ALA A 249 9.70 5.09 4.09
C ALA A 249 8.22 5.47 4.22
N ASP A 250 7.66 6.12 3.19
CA ASP A 250 6.27 6.59 3.17
C ASP A 250 5.24 5.52 3.55
N PRO A 251 5.17 4.34 2.90
CA PRO A 251 4.17 3.34 3.23
C PRO A 251 4.40 2.71 4.62
N VAL A 252 5.64 2.72 5.13
CA VAL A 252 5.95 2.28 6.50
C VAL A 252 5.31 3.25 7.50
N LEU A 253 5.51 4.56 7.29
CA LEU A 253 4.97 5.61 8.14
C LEU A 253 3.44 5.62 8.09
N MET A 254 2.85 5.46 6.91
CA MET A 254 1.40 5.36 6.73
C MET A 254 0.84 4.13 7.46
N ALA A 255 1.46 2.94 7.29
CA ALA A 255 1.00 1.72 7.97
C ALA A 255 1.13 1.84 9.50
N LEU A 256 2.22 2.41 10.00
CA LEU A 256 2.48 2.57 11.43
C LEU A 256 1.53 3.59 12.07
N ALA A 257 1.38 4.79 11.48
CA ALA A 257 0.49 5.83 11.99
C ALA A 257 -0.98 5.39 11.99
N GLY A 258 -1.41 4.72 10.92
CA GLY A 258 -2.77 4.20 10.80
C GLY A 258 -3.05 2.98 11.70
N GLY A 259 -2.04 2.15 11.92
CA GLY A 259 -2.08 0.94 12.75
C GLY A 259 -1.90 -0.34 11.92
N ILE A 260 -0.71 -0.93 12.01
CA ILE A 260 -0.24 -2.09 11.20
C ILE A 260 -1.20 -3.30 11.30
N HIS A 261 -1.72 -3.57 12.49
CA HIS A 261 -2.57 -4.75 12.74
C HIS A 261 -4.03 -4.58 12.31
N ASN A 262 -4.42 -3.39 11.81
CA ASN A 262 -5.78 -3.13 11.32
C ASN A 262 -5.78 -3.06 9.80
N PHE A 263 -6.72 -3.75 9.15
CA PHE A 263 -6.83 -3.74 7.68
C PHE A 263 -7.03 -2.32 7.11
N VAL A 264 -7.84 -1.50 7.76
CA VAL A 264 -8.11 -0.11 7.32
C VAL A 264 -7.04 0.87 7.81
N GLY A 265 -6.12 0.42 8.68
CA GLY A 265 -5.05 1.25 9.26
C GLY A 265 -4.24 2.00 8.20
N PRO A 266 -3.59 1.32 7.24
CA PRO A 266 -2.78 1.96 6.22
C PRO A 266 -3.53 3.00 5.37
N ILE A 267 -4.83 2.78 5.12
CA ILE A 267 -5.68 3.75 4.38
C ILE A 267 -5.84 5.04 5.21
N VAL A 268 -6.12 4.93 6.51
CA VAL A 268 -6.23 6.10 7.40
C VAL A 268 -4.87 6.81 7.55
N GLY A 269 -3.78 6.04 7.62
CA GLY A 269 -2.43 6.61 7.64
C GLY A 269 -2.07 7.32 6.34
N ALA A 270 -2.48 6.79 5.18
CA ALA A 270 -2.31 7.45 3.89
C ALA A 270 -3.14 8.74 3.79
N ALA A 271 -4.37 8.75 4.30
CA ALA A 271 -5.17 9.98 4.39
C ALA A 271 -4.43 11.04 5.22
N LEU A 272 -3.99 10.67 6.42
CA LEU A 272 -3.22 11.55 7.28
C LEU A 272 -1.98 12.08 6.56
N PHE A 273 -1.19 11.20 5.94
CA PHE A 273 0.01 11.58 5.21
C PHE A 273 -0.30 12.59 4.10
N VAL A 274 -1.21 12.26 3.19
CA VAL A 274 -1.48 13.05 1.99
C VAL A 274 -2.09 14.41 2.34
N PHE A 275 -3.10 14.45 3.20
CA PHE A 275 -3.76 15.69 3.58
C PHE A 275 -2.87 16.58 4.46
N THR A 276 -2.08 16.00 5.38
CA THR A 276 -1.11 16.77 6.15
C THR A 276 -0.01 17.31 5.26
N ASN A 277 0.53 16.52 4.34
CA ASN A 277 1.56 16.99 3.41
C ASN A 277 1.04 18.16 2.57
N PHE A 278 -0.18 18.06 2.01
CA PHE A 278 -0.81 19.15 1.29
C PHE A 278 -0.98 20.43 2.14
N ALA A 279 -1.45 20.29 3.38
CA ALA A 279 -1.64 21.43 4.28
C ALA A 279 -0.31 22.08 4.70
N VAL A 280 0.71 21.28 4.95
CA VAL A 280 2.00 21.73 5.49
C VAL A 280 2.88 22.34 4.40
N THR A 281 2.94 21.75 3.21
CA THR A 281 3.75 22.24 2.09
C THR A 281 3.37 23.66 1.65
N SER A 282 2.11 24.07 1.88
CA SER A 282 1.67 25.44 1.60
C SER A 282 2.07 26.49 2.67
N ARG A 283 2.54 26.06 3.85
CA ARG A 283 2.71 26.95 5.03
C ARG A 283 4.07 26.86 5.72
N PHE A 284 4.82 25.77 5.52
CA PHE A 284 6.06 25.50 6.23
C PHE A 284 7.19 25.14 5.26
N GLU A 285 8.40 25.62 5.59
CA GLU A 285 9.62 25.39 4.81
C GLU A 285 10.16 23.94 4.94
N TYR A 286 9.81 23.24 6.03
CA TYR A 286 10.27 21.86 6.29
C TYR A 286 9.10 20.88 6.53
N PRO A 287 8.35 20.48 5.49
CA PRO A 287 7.18 19.60 5.66
C PRO A 287 7.50 18.22 6.25
N LEU A 288 8.65 17.65 5.90
CA LEU A 288 9.08 16.34 6.43
C LEU A 288 9.33 16.36 7.94
N LEU A 289 9.80 17.48 8.49
CA LEU A 289 10.04 17.61 9.93
C LEU A 289 8.72 17.63 10.71
N VAL A 290 7.73 18.37 10.21
CA VAL A 290 6.39 18.42 10.80
C VAL A 290 5.74 17.04 10.75
N PHE A 291 5.83 16.36 9.60
CA PHE A 291 5.26 15.03 9.44
C PHE A 291 5.95 13.98 10.32
N GLY A 292 7.28 13.94 10.33
CA GLY A 292 8.05 13.02 11.19
C GLY A 292 7.74 13.21 12.67
N THR A 293 7.59 14.46 13.11
CA THR A 293 7.18 14.79 14.48
C THR A 293 5.77 14.27 14.77
N LEU A 294 4.82 14.49 13.85
CA LEU A 294 3.44 14.03 13.99
C LEU A 294 3.36 12.50 14.08
N VAL A 295 4.09 11.78 13.24
CA VAL A 295 4.16 10.31 13.31
C VAL A 295 4.81 9.86 14.62
N LEU A 296 5.89 10.51 15.07
CA LEU A 296 6.53 10.19 16.33
C LEU A 296 5.56 10.35 17.52
N LEU A 297 4.78 11.42 17.55
CA LEU A 297 3.71 11.61 18.55
C LEU A 297 2.67 10.49 18.47
N ILE A 298 2.22 10.11 17.27
CA ILE A 298 1.25 9.01 17.12
C ILE A 298 1.84 7.69 17.63
N VAL A 299 3.08 7.38 17.31
CA VAL A 299 3.71 6.13 17.76
C VAL A 299 3.89 6.10 19.27
N LEU A 300 4.26 7.23 19.88
CA LEU A 300 4.46 7.33 21.34
C LEU A 300 3.13 7.29 22.12
N PHE A 301 2.10 8.00 21.65
CA PHE A 301 0.83 8.16 22.38
C PHE A 301 -0.27 7.18 21.96
N LEU A 302 -0.19 6.62 20.76
CA LEU A 302 -1.18 5.71 20.17
C LEU A 302 -0.48 4.40 19.70
N PRO A 303 -0.03 3.53 20.62
CA PRO A 303 0.77 2.34 20.28
C PRO A 303 0.05 1.30 19.40
N ASN A 304 -1.28 1.40 19.25
CA ASN A 304 -2.07 0.57 18.34
C ASN A 304 -2.40 1.29 17.00
N GLY A 305 -1.83 2.46 16.76
CA GLY A 305 -2.20 3.40 15.70
C GLY A 305 -3.54 4.09 15.94
N ILE A 306 -3.93 4.97 15.01
CA ILE A 306 -5.19 5.72 15.09
C ILE A 306 -6.40 4.77 15.12
N VAL A 307 -6.45 3.82 14.18
CA VAL A 307 -7.60 2.91 14.04
C VAL A 307 -7.70 1.95 15.22
N GLY A 308 -6.57 1.40 15.69
CA GLY A 308 -6.55 0.47 16.82
C GLY A 308 -6.97 1.14 18.14
N SER A 309 -6.59 2.40 18.34
CA SER A 309 -6.96 3.16 19.55
C SER A 309 -8.45 3.50 19.57
N LEU A 310 -9.03 3.88 18.42
CA LEU A 310 -10.47 4.10 18.28
C LEU A 310 -11.28 2.81 18.50
N ALA A 311 -10.79 1.68 17.97
CA ALA A 311 -11.42 0.38 18.15
C ALA A 311 -11.41 -0.09 19.61
N ARG A 312 -10.30 0.12 20.33
CA ARG A 312 -10.18 -0.20 21.76
C ARG A 312 -11.16 0.63 22.61
N LYS A 313 -11.25 1.94 22.35
CA LYS A 313 -12.17 2.84 23.06
C LYS A 313 -13.63 2.44 22.83
N ARG A 314 -14.00 2.03 21.61
CA ARG A 314 -15.36 1.51 21.31
C ARG A 314 -15.67 0.22 22.09
N ARG A 315 -14.73 -0.71 22.21
CA ARG A 315 -14.94 -1.95 22.99
C ARG A 315 -15.14 -1.66 24.48
N ALA A 316 -14.32 -0.80 25.06
CA ALA A 316 -14.45 -0.38 26.47
C ALA A 316 -15.81 0.29 26.77
N VAL A 317 -16.35 1.09 25.85
CA VAL A 317 -17.67 1.73 26.00
C VAL A 317 -18.81 0.72 25.85
N THR A 318 -18.63 -0.33 25.05
CA THR A 318 -19.69 -1.34 24.83
C THR A 318 -19.79 -2.33 26.00
N GLU A 319 -18.68 -2.61 26.69
CA GLU A 319 -18.67 -3.44 27.91
C GLU A 319 -19.19 -2.71 29.16
N HIS A 320 -19.41 -1.39 29.10
CA HIS A 320 -19.95 -0.57 30.20
C HIS A 320 -21.42 -0.13 29.99
N ARG A 321 -22.13 -0.69 29.00
CA ARG A 321 -23.58 -0.54 28.92
C ARG A 321 -24.25 -1.71 29.67
N PRO A 322 -25.04 -1.45 30.73
CA PRO A 322 -25.74 -2.47 31.49
C PRO A 322 -26.78 -3.21 30.63
#